data_AF-A0A966N135-F1
#
_entry.id   AF-A0A966N135-F1
#
_cell.length_a   1.000
_cell.length_b   1.000
_cell.length_c   1.000
_cell.angle_alpha   90.00
_cell.angle_beta   90.00
_cell.angle_gamma   90.00
#
_symmetry.space_group_name_H-M   'P 1'
#
loop_
_entity.id
_entity.type
_entity.pdbx_description
1 polymer ?
#
loop_
_entity_poly.entity_id
_entity_poly.type
_entity_poly.pdbx_seq_one_letter_code
_entity_poly.pdbx_strand_id
1 'polypeptide(L)'
;MKLRLQFYGQKLLSLWKRSRKSMRLFKTTKSTLTVSQPTNFPSGLAVKTDKATYWIKDGKRYKLISDRAAASWSFTTVNATEAALSGIKLVGKLGFRDGTLIKNIADGKMYLVSQNKLRHIVDPDIFNRYGLDRSNLIEVSEAEIKAHDIGEAL
;
A
#
# COMPACT_ATOMS: atom_id res chain seq x y z
N MET A 1 -0.71 72.42 13.88
CA MET A 1 0.29 71.51 13.28
C MET A 1 0.80 70.55 14.36
N LYS A 2 0.59 69.23 14.19
CA LYS A 2 1.28 68.06 14.81
C LYS A 2 1.37 67.99 16.35
N LEU A 3 0.53 67.23 17.08
CA LEU A 3 0.49 65.75 17.28
C LEU A 3 1.85 65.08 17.59
N ARG A 4 2.05 64.65 18.84
CA ARG A 4 2.78 63.41 19.23
C ARG A 4 2.49 63.08 20.70
N LEU A 5 1.63 62.09 20.96
CA LEU A 5 1.99 60.68 21.26
C LEU A 5 2.43 60.45 22.71
N GLN A 6 1.48 60.50 23.63
CA GLN A 6 1.37 59.54 24.72
C GLN A 6 -0.10 59.12 24.78
N PHE A 7 -0.40 57.93 25.31
CA PHE A 7 -1.71 57.26 25.24
C PHE A 7 -2.01 56.47 23.95
N TYR A 8 -1.11 55.55 23.60
CA TYR A 8 -1.46 54.41 22.73
C TYR A 8 -0.96 53.07 23.31
N GLY A 9 -1.14 52.89 24.61
CA GLY A 9 -1.14 51.58 25.24
C GLY A 9 -2.32 51.59 26.20
N GLN A 10 -3.08 50.50 26.28
CA GLN A 10 -4.27 50.26 27.14
C GLN A 10 -5.65 50.22 26.46
N LYS A 11 -5.76 50.29 25.12
CA LYS A 11 -7.06 50.05 24.43
C LYS A 11 -6.98 49.12 23.22
N LEU A 12 -6.21 48.03 23.35
CA LEU A 12 -6.15 46.96 22.33
C LEU A 12 -5.95 45.56 22.95
N LEU A 13 -6.35 45.37 24.22
CA LEU A 13 -6.25 44.08 24.91
C LEU A 13 -7.60 43.44 25.27
N SER A 14 -8.73 44.05 24.91
CA SER A 14 -10.07 43.54 25.28
C SER A 14 -10.93 43.06 24.09
N LEU A 15 -10.40 43.02 22.86
CA LEU A 15 -11.17 42.66 21.66
C LEU A 15 -10.60 41.50 20.83
N TRP A 16 -9.90 40.55 21.46
CA TRP A 16 -9.57 39.28 20.79
C TRP A 16 -9.71 38.02 21.65
N LYS A 17 -10.48 38.08 22.74
CA LYS A 17 -10.98 36.87 23.44
C LYS A 17 -12.32 36.43 22.84
N ARG A 18 -12.41 36.36 21.51
CA ARG A 18 -13.58 35.79 20.82
C ARG A 18 -13.29 34.32 20.52
N SER A 19 -13.61 33.49 21.52
CA SER A 19 -14.09 32.12 21.38
C SER A 19 -13.57 31.35 20.16
N ARG A 20 -12.36 30.79 20.25
CA ARG A 20 -12.10 29.53 19.55
C ARG A 20 -12.80 28.43 20.33
N LYS A 21 -14.10 28.26 20.10
CA LYS A 21 -14.74 26.97 20.36
C LYS A 21 -13.91 25.96 19.59
N SER A 22 -13.17 25.12 20.31
CA SER A 22 -12.49 23.97 19.77
C SER A 22 -13.52 23.16 19.01
N MET A 23 -13.49 23.22 17.67
CA MET A 23 -14.22 22.30 16.84
C MET A 23 -13.60 20.94 17.09
N ARG A 24 -14.28 20.12 17.91
CA ARG A 24 -14.01 18.70 17.96
C ARG A 24 -14.30 18.17 16.55
N LEU A 25 -13.23 17.97 15.79
CA LEU A 25 -13.26 17.17 14.57
C LEU A 25 -13.74 15.78 14.97
N PHE A 26 -15.04 15.52 14.79
CA PHE A 26 -15.55 14.17 14.79
C PHE A 26 -14.86 13.47 13.61
N LYS A 27 -13.90 12.59 13.90
CA LYS A 27 -13.41 11.64 12.91
C LYS A 27 -14.63 10.81 12.51
N THR A 28 -15.25 11.14 11.39
CA THR A 28 -16.24 10.27 10.76
C THR A 28 -15.50 8.99 10.38
N THR A 29 -15.55 7.99 11.26
CA THR A 29 -15.14 6.63 10.91
C THR A 29 -16.12 6.17 9.85
N LYS A 30 -15.74 6.26 8.56
CA LYS A 30 -16.37 5.48 7.50
C LYS A 30 -16.36 4.04 8.02
N SER A 31 -17.53 3.50 8.36
CA SER A 31 -17.65 2.09 8.70
C SER A 31 -17.31 1.33 7.42
N THR A 32 -16.11 0.77 7.38
CA THR A 32 -15.71 -0.08 6.28
C THR A 32 -16.62 -1.30 6.32
N LEU A 33 -17.49 -1.45 5.32
CA LEU A 33 -18.36 -2.61 5.19
C LEU A 33 -17.47 -3.86 5.09
N THR A 34 -17.66 -4.80 6.00
CA THR A 34 -16.95 -6.08 6.04
C THR A 34 -17.94 -7.19 5.74
N VAL A 35 -17.74 -7.89 4.62
CA VAL A 35 -18.61 -9.02 4.22
C VAL A 35 -18.32 -10.22 5.12
N SER A 36 -19.34 -10.76 5.78
CA SER A 36 -19.17 -11.87 6.74
C SER A 36 -19.73 -13.22 6.27
N GLN A 37 -20.66 -13.22 5.31
CA GLN A 37 -21.33 -14.42 4.82
C GLN A 37 -20.65 -14.98 3.55
N PRO A 38 -20.69 -16.30 3.32
CA PRO A 38 -20.14 -16.92 2.10
C PRO A 38 -20.61 -16.18 0.84
N THR A 39 -19.67 -15.64 0.07
CA THR A 39 -19.97 -14.76 -1.07
C THR A 39 -19.11 -15.16 -2.26
N ASN A 40 -19.73 -15.26 -3.44
CA ASN A 40 -19.00 -15.45 -4.69
C ASN A 40 -18.49 -14.10 -5.21
N PHE A 41 -17.25 -13.77 -4.89
CA PHE A 41 -16.61 -12.54 -5.36
C PHE A 41 -16.27 -12.64 -6.86
N PRO A 42 -16.49 -11.59 -7.66
CA PRO A 42 -16.13 -11.59 -9.08
C PRO A 42 -14.61 -11.64 -9.28
N SER A 43 -14.18 -12.23 -10.40
CA SER A 43 -12.79 -12.24 -10.85
C SER A 43 -12.23 -10.82 -10.98
N GLY A 44 -10.99 -10.62 -10.55
CA GLY A 44 -10.28 -9.34 -10.62
C GLY A 44 -10.25 -8.57 -9.30
N LEU A 45 -11.13 -8.89 -8.34
CA LEU A 45 -11.11 -8.26 -7.02
C LEU A 45 -10.02 -8.85 -6.13
N ALA A 46 -9.51 -8.01 -5.22
CA ALA A 46 -8.82 -8.46 -4.02
C ALA A 46 -9.79 -8.47 -2.83
N VAL A 47 -9.66 -9.46 -1.96
CA VAL A 47 -10.41 -9.58 -0.71
C VAL A 47 -9.41 -9.57 0.45
N LYS A 48 -9.51 -8.57 1.31
CA LYS A 48 -8.68 -8.44 2.52
C LYS A 48 -9.43 -8.98 3.73
N THR A 49 -8.81 -9.91 4.45
CA THR A 49 -9.29 -10.47 5.71
C THR A 49 -8.38 -10.06 6.87
N ASP A 50 -8.71 -10.53 8.06
CA ASP A 50 -7.84 -10.46 9.24
C ASP A 50 -6.52 -11.24 9.07
N LYS A 51 -6.49 -12.25 8.19
CA LYS A 51 -5.33 -13.13 8.01
C LYS A 51 -4.46 -12.75 6.82
N ALA A 52 -5.06 -12.37 5.69
CA ALA A 52 -4.33 -12.11 4.47
C ALA A 52 -5.17 -11.35 3.43
N THR A 53 -4.49 -10.91 2.37
CA THR A 53 -5.14 -10.43 1.16
C THR A 53 -5.15 -11.54 0.12
N TYR A 54 -6.29 -11.74 -0.55
CA TYR A 54 -6.49 -12.76 -1.56
C TYR A 54 -6.94 -12.13 -2.88
N TRP A 55 -6.30 -12.47 -3.99
CA TRP A 55 -6.79 -12.12 -5.32
C TRP A 55 -7.75 -13.19 -5.83
N ILE A 56 -8.89 -12.77 -6.36
CA ILE A 56 -9.92 -13.66 -6.90
C ILE A 56 -9.78 -13.74 -8.41
N LYS A 57 -9.64 -14.95 -8.93
CA LYS A 57 -9.55 -15.22 -10.38
C LYS A 57 -10.25 -16.53 -10.69
N ASP A 58 -11.23 -16.48 -11.58
CA ASP A 58 -11.96 -17.65 -12.11
C ASP A 58 -12.53 -18.55 -10.99
N GLY A 59 -13.17 -17.92 -10.00
CA GLY A 59 -13.76 -18.61 -8.84
C GLY A 59 -12.74 -19.23 -7.87
N LYS A 60 -11.45 -18.89 -8.00
CA LYS A 60 -10.35 -19.34 -7.14
C LYS A 60 -9.74 -18.15 -6.43
N ARG A 61 -9.16 -18.39 -5.25
CA ARG A 61 -8.40 -17.38 -4.51
C ARG A 61 -6.91 -17.69 -4.50
N TYR A 62 -6.10 -16.65 -4.65
CA TYR A 62 -4.64 -16.68 -4.59
C TYR A 62 -4.19 -15.79 -3.44
N LYS A 63 -3.49 -16.36 -2.47
CA LYS A 63 -3.01 -15.61 -1.30
C LYS A 63 -1.84 -14.72 -1.71
N LEU A 64 -1.93 -13.41 -1.48
CA LEU A 64 -0.79 -12.52 -1.68
C LEU A 64 0.29 -12.84 -0.65
N ILE A 65 1.56 -12.85 -1.08
CA ILE A 65 2.68 -13.20 -0.21
C ILE A 65 2.91 -12.16 0.89
N SER A 66 2.52 -10.90 0.64
CA SER A 66 2.59 -9.79 1.60
C SER A 66 1.66 -8.64 1.20
N ASP A 67 1.45 -7.70 2.11
CA ASP A 67 0.69 -6.47 1.83
C ASP A 67 1.39 -5.58 0.78
N ARG A 68 2.72 -5.60 0.73
CA ARG A 68 3.50 -4.90 -0.31
C ARG A 68 3.29 -5.53 -1.69
N ALA A 69 3.27 -6.87 -1.75
CA ALA A 69 2.91 -7.56 -2.98
C ALA A 69 1.49 -7.19 -3.41
N ALA A 70 0.52 -7.18 -2.49
CA ALA A 70 -0.85 -6.74 -2.78
C ALA A 70 -0.90 -5.29 -3.34
N ALA A 71 -0.15 -4.37 -2.74
CA ALA A 71 -0.06 -2.97 -3.18
C ALA A 71 0.50 -2.86 -4.61
N SER A 72 1.51 -3.67 -4.97
CA SER A 72 2.10 -3.66 -6.32
C SER A 72 1.09 -4.00 -7.43
N TRP A 73 0.01 -4.71 -7.09
CA TRP A 73 -1.06 -5.04 -8.04
C TRP A 73 -2.12 -3.97 -8.19
N SER A 74 -2.32 -3.11 -7.18
CA SER A 74 -3.34 -2.06 -7.17
C SER A 74 -4.75 -2.56 -7.50
N PHE A 75 -5.09 -3.79 -7.08
CA PHE A 75 -6.43 -4.34 -7.25
C PHE A 75 -7.46 -3.59 -6.40
N THR A 76 -8.69 -3.48 -6.93
CA THR A 76 -9.84 -3.05 -6.13
C THR A 76 -10.05 -4.05 -4.98
N THR A 77 -9.93 -3.54 -3.75
CA THR A 77 -9.92 -4.38 -2.54
C THR A 77 -11.21 -4.20 -1.75
N VAL A 78 -11.86 -5.31 -1.40
CA VAL A 78 -13.01 -5.36 -0.49
C VAL A 78 -12.60 -6.02 0.83
N ASN A 79 -13.20 -5.61 1.94
CA ASN A 79 -12.92 -6.21 3.24
C ASN A 79 -13.96 -7.31 3.52
N ALA A 80 -13.49 -8.46 3.99
CA ALA A 80 -14.34 -9.60 4.31
C ALA A 80 -13.75 -10.45 5.43
N THR A 81 -14.55 -11.33 6.02
CA THR A 81 -14.07 -12.37 6.94
C THR A 81 -13.62 -13.60 6.18
N GLU A 82 -12.88 -14.50 6.83
CA GLU A 82 -12.57 -15.82 6.23
C GLU A 82 -13.82 -16.65 5.92
N ALA A 83 -14.90 -16.48 6.71
CA ALA A 83 -16.17 -17.17 6.46
C ALA A 83 -16.77 -16.78 5.10
N ALA A 84 -16.60 -15.53 4.67
CA ALA A 84 -17.05 -15.07 3.36
C ALA A 84 -16.32 -15.76 2.19
N LEU A 85 -15.09 -16.23 2.42
CA LEU A 85 -14.27 -16.95 1.44
C LEU A 85 -14.38 -18.48 1.54
N SER A 86 -15.21 -19.02 2.42
CA SER A 86 -15.35 -20.46 2.65
C SER A 86 -15.70 -21.26 1.39
N GLY A 87 -16.46 -20.67 0.46
CA GLY A 87 -16.82 -21.28 -0.83
C GLY A 87 -15.77 -21.15 -1.94
N ILE A 88 -14.69 -20.37 -1.72
CA ILE A 88 -13.68 -20.09 -2.76
C ILE A 88 -12.39 -20.86 -2.45
N LYS A 89 -12.05 -21.79 -3.34
CA LYS A 89 -10.86 -22.63 -3.19
C LYS A 89 -9.58 -21.81 -3.23
N LEU A 90 -8.71 -21.99 -2.23
CA LEU A 90 -7.34 -21.47 -2.25
C LEU A 90 -6.49 -22.33 -3.17
N VAL A 91 -5.92 -21.73 -4.22
CA VAL A 91 -5.20 -22.46 -5.28
C VAL A 91 -3.70 -22.19 -5.28
N GLY A 92 -3.26 -21.06 -4.73
CA GLY A 92 -1.84 -20.77 -4.67
C GLY A 92 -1.53 -19.45 -4.00
N LYS A 93 -0.28 -19.03 -4.20
CA LYS A 93 0.23 -17.73 -3.77
C LYS A 93 0.42 -16.82 -4.98
N LEU A 94 0.31 -15.52 -4.77
CA LEU A 94 0.58 -14.50 -5.75
C LEU A 94 1.67 -13.56 -5.22
N GLY A 95 2.75 -13.45 -5.98
CA GLY A 95 3.89 -12.60 -5.66
C GLY A 95 3.70 -11.14 -6.05
N PHE A 96 4.80 -10.41 -6.16
CA PHE A 96 4.82 -9.05 -6.70
C PHE A 96 4.41 -9.03 -8.18
N ARG A 97 3.81 -7.91 -8.61
CA ARG A 97 3.43 -7.67 -10.00
C ARG A 97 4.68 -7.51 -10.88
N ASP A 98 4.61 -7.96 -12.12
CA ASP A 98 5.61 -7.64 -13.13
C ASP A 98 5.83 -6.12 -13.27
N GLY A 99 7.09 -5.71 -13.42
CA GLY A 99 7.54 -4.32 -13.40
C GLY A 99 7.87 -3.78 -12.01
N THR A 100 7.66 -4.56 -10.94
CA THR A 100 8.02 -4.12 -9.58
C THR A 100 9.53 -4.22 -9.37
N LEU A 101 10.11 -3.16 -8.79
CA LEU A 101 11.47 -3.16 -8.27
C LEU A 101 11.48 -3.54 -6.79
N ILE A 102 12.27 -4.55 -6.45
CA ILE A 102 12.41 -4.98 -5.05
C ILE A 102 13.88 -5.08 -4.66
N LYS A 103 14.18 -4.82 -3.38
CA LYS A 103 15.52 -4.99 -2.80
C LYS A 103 15.43 -5.87 -1.57
N ASN A 104 16.22 -6.93 -1.58
CA ASN A 104 16.35 -7.80 -0.42
C ASN A 104 17.15 -7.07 0.68
N ILE A 105 16.56 -6.91 1.86
CA ILE A 105 17.25 -6.28 2.99
C ILE A 105 18.40 -7.14 3.54
N ALA A 106 18.39 -8.45 3.29
CA ALA A 106 19.38 -9.37 3.85
C ALA A 106 20.74 -9.29 3.16
N ASP A 107 20.77 -9.15 1.83
CA ASP A 107 22.01 -9.10 1.04
C ASP A 107 22.14 -7.83 0.18
N GLY A 108 21.15 -6.93 0.21
CA GLY A 108 21.15 -5.68 -0.55
C GLY A 108 20.90 -5.82 -2.04
N LYS A 109 20.69 -7.04 -2.55
CA LYS A 109 20.49 -7.29 -3.99
C LYS A 109 19.17 -6.71 -4.47
N MET A 110 19.20 -6.13 -5.66
CA MET A 110 18.06 -5.51 -6.32
C MET A 110 17.55 -6.39 -7.45
N TYR A 111 16.23 -6.48 -7.59
CA TYR A 111 15.59 -7.32 -8.59
C TYR A 111 14.47 -6.56 -9.29
N LEU A 112 14.33 -6.82 -10.59
CA LEU A 112 13.14 -6.50 -11.36
C LEU A 112 12.26 -7.75 -11.43
N VAL A 113 10.99 -7.64 -11.02
CA VAL A 113 10.02 -8.71 -11.21
C VAL A 113 9.54 -8.69 -12.65
N SER A 114 9.70 -9.81 -13.37
CA SER A 114 9.35 -9.92 -14.79
C SER A 114 9.01 -11.36 -15.14
N GLN A 115 7.87 -11.57 -15.81
CA GLN A 115 7.36 -12.89 -16.18
C GLN A 115 7.28 -13.82 -14.96
N ASN A 116 6.82 -13.28 -13.83
CA ASN A 116 6.72 -13.97 -12.54
C ASN A 116 8.08 -14.45 -11.95
N LYS A 117 9.21 -13.97 -12.46
CA LYS A 117 10.56 -14.28 -11.98
C LYS A 117 11.27 -13.04 -11.44
N LEU A 118 12.25 -13.23 -10.56
CA LEU A 118 13.15 -12.18 -10.11
C LEU A 118 14.38 -12.12 -11.00
N ARG A 119 14.55 -11.00 -11.71
CA ARG A 119 15.74 -10.73 -12.51
C ARG A 119 16.70 -9.86 -11.69
N HIS A 120 17.81 -10.44 -11.25
CA HIS A 120 18.81 -9.74 -10.45
C HIS A 120 19.45 -8.64 -11.29
N ILE A 121 19.43 -7.41 -10.79
CA ILE A 121 20.05 -6.25 -11.45
C ILE A 121 21.50 -6.18 -10.96
N VAL A 122 22.42 -6.69 -11.78
CA VAL A 122 23.86 -6.65 -11.50
C VAL A 122 24.44 -5.34 -12.01
N ASP A 123 23.97 -4.88 -13.17
CA ASP A 123 24.43 -3.66 -13.80
C ASP A 123 23.53 -2.45 -13.42
N PRO A 124 24.05 -1.44 -12.69
CA PRO A 124 23.25 -0.29 -12.29
C PRO A 124 22.81 0.61 -13.46
N ASP A 125 23.41 0.50 -14.65
CA ASP A 125 23.01 1.25 -15.84
C ASP A 125 21.68 0.77 -16.41
N ILE A 126 21.20 -0.41 -16.00
CA ILE A 126 19.87 -0.93 -16.33
C ILE A 126 18.76 0.04 -15.92
N PHE A 127 18.92 0.74 -14.80
CA PHE A 127 17.93 1.75 -14.36
C PHE A 127 17.75 2.85 -15.40
N ASN A 128 18.84 3.37 -15.95
CA ASN A 128 18.80 4.42 -16.96
C ASN A 128 18.31 3.86 -18.31
N ARG A 129 18.82 2.69 -18.72
CA ARG A 129 18.46 2.06 -20.00
C ARG A 129 16.98 1.71 -20.11
N TYR A 130 16.37 1.27 -19.02
CA TYR A 130 14.95 0.86 -19.01
C TYR A 130 14.02 1.93 -18.43
N GLY A 131 14.54 3.10 -18.05
CA GLY A 131 13.75 4.17 -17.44
C GLY A 131 13.12 3.76 -16.09
N LEU A 132 13.82 2.94 -15.32
CA LEU A 132 13.37 2.46 -14.01
C LEU A 132 13.74 3.48 -12.93
N ASP A 133 12.78 3.85 -12.10
CA ASP A 133 13.00 4.79 -11.00
C ASP A 133 13.37 4.04 -9.70
N ARG A 134 14.58 4.32 -9.20
CA ARG A 134 15.08 3.79 -7.92
C ARG A 134 14.22 4.21 -6.72
N SER A 135 13.48 5.30 -6.82
CA SER A 135 12.57 5.76 -5.76
C SER A 135 11.39 4.79 -5.53
N ASN A 136 11.04 3.98 -6.55
CA ASN A 136 9.98 2.97 -6.49
C ASN A 136 10.44 1.62 -5.91
N LEU A 137 11.70 1.53 -5.48
CA LEU A 137 12.28 0.31 -4.97
C LEU A 137 11.68 -0.07 -3.61
N ILE A 138 11.10 -1.25 -3.55
CA ILE A 138 10.45 -1.76 -2.34
C ILE A 138 11.45 -2.64 -1.59
N GLU A 139 11.73 -2.30 -0.34
CA GLU A 139 12.52 -3.17 0.54
C GLU A 139 11.68 -4.36 1.01
N VAL A 140 12.22 -5.56 0.83
CA VAL A 140 11.54 -6.83 1.07
C VAL A 140 12.41 -7.79 1.88
N SER A 141 11.76 -8.71 2.57
CA SER A 141 12.42 -9.77 3.33
C SER A 141 12.93 -10.90 2.43
N GLU A 142 13.88 -11.68 2.93
CA GLU A 142 14.37 -12.89 2.24
C GLU A 142 13.25 -13.91 1.98
N ALA A 143 12.25 -13.99 2.86
CA ALA A 143 11.09 -14.87 2.70
C ALA A 143 10.22 -14.46 1.48
N GLU A 144 10.12 -13.16 1.20
CA GLU A 144 9.42 -12.65 0.00
C GLU A 144 10.22 -12.96 -1.27
N ILE A 145 11.55 -12.86 -1.22
CA ILE A 145 12.43 -13.25 -2.34
C ILE A 145 12.27 -14.74 -2.67
N LYS A 146 12.31 -15.61 -1.65
CA LYS A 146 12.16 -17.07 -1.80
C LYS A 146 10.77 -17.50 -2.30
N ALA A 147 9.80 -16.59 -2.33
CA ALA A 147 8.47 -16.87 -2.87
C ALA A 147 8.41 -16.76 -4.40
N HIS A 148 9.51 -16.35 -5.05
CA HIS A 148 9.63 -16.25 -6.49
C HIS A 148 10.78 -17.12 -7.01
N ASP A 149 10.63 -17.56 -8.26
CA ASP A 149 11.73 -18.19 -8.98
C ASP A 149 12.73 -17.13 -9.43
N ILE A 150 14.02 -17.46 -9.37
CA ILE A 150 15.08 -16.61 -9.90
C ILE A 150 15.16 -16.79 -11.42
N GLY A 151 15.19 -15.67 -12.13
CA GLY A 151 15.37 -15.60 -13.58
C GLY A 151 16.80 -15.23 -13.97
N GLU A 152 16.99 -15.01 -15.27
CA GLU A 152 18.25 -14.49 -15.80
C GLU A 152 18.52 -13.08 -15.28
N ALA A 153 19.78 -12.81 -14.94
CA ALA A 153 20.24 -11.51 -14.47
C ALA A 153 20.21 -10.44 -15.57
N LEU A 154 20.21 -9.18 -15.14
CA LEU A 154 20.22 -7.97 -15.96
C LEU A 154 21.50 -7.17 -15.75
#